data_AF-A0A1B3ZD38-F1
#
_entry.id   AF-A0A1B3ZD38-F1
#
_cell.length_a   1.000
_cell.length_b   1.000
_cell.length_c   1.000
_cell.angle_alpha   90.00
_cell.angle_beta   90.00
_cell.angle_gamma   90.00
#
_symmetry.space_group_name_H-M   'P 1'
#
loop_
_entity.id
_entity.type
_entity.pdbx_description
1 polymer ?
#
loop_
_entity_poly.entity_id
_entity_poly.type
_entity_poly.pdbx_seq_one_letter_code
_entity_poly.pdbx_strand_id
1 'polypeptide(L)'
;MGPFERHEVVRYNTDGSDTGVGYQLIQSGRKIGYVSMFVYPEPALGKDQSRQQACRDLFAGIKQDILKHEPDAKVLTEGDISAPSPHVRKRGLHATLSGGSAMFDGREQRVIEQASLFCHVGERWLVSYRVTWPEGENPTAAVEALVKALHWPEALSH
;
A
#
# COMPACT_ATOMS: atom_id res chain seq x y z
N MET A 1 17.05 5.41 -5.25
CA MET A 1 16.60 4.26 -4.45
C MET A 1 17.38 4.30 -3.15
N GLY A 2 16.70 4.55 -2.03
CA GLY A 2 17.32 4.71 -0.71
C GLY A 2 17.46 3.36 0.02
N PRO A 3 17.11 3.24 1.31
CA PRO A 3 17.29 2.04 2.15
C PRO A 3 16.43 0.81 1.75
N PHE A 4 15.93 0.76 0.52
CA PHE A 4 14.99 -0.26 0.07
C PHE A 4 15.66 -1.28 -0.82
N GLU A 5 15.53 -2.55 -0.45
CA GLU A 5 15.93 -3.68 -1.28
C GLU A 5 14.68 -4.32 -1.88
N ARG A 6 14.64 -4.48 -3.21
CA ARG A 6 13.53 -5.17 -3.88
C ARG A 6 13.60 -6.64 -3.51
N HIS A 7 12.53 -7.15 -2.91
CA HIS A 7 12.47 -8.50 -2.36
C HIS A 7 11.67 -9.45 -3.25
N GLU A 8 10.58 -8.98 -3.86
CA GLU A 8 9.70 -9.82 -4.67
C GLU A 8 9.02 -9.00 -5.77
N VAL A 9 8.79 -9.61 -6.94
CA VAL A 9 7.91 -9.09 -7.98
C VAL A 9 6.92 -10.18 -8.33
N VAL A 10 5.64 -9.93 -8.06
CA VAL A 10 4.54 -10.85 -8.40
C VAL A 10 3.73 -10.21 -9.51
N ARG A 11 3.59 -10.90 -10.64
CA ARG A 11 2.64 -10.53 -11.70
C ARG A 11 1.42 -11.42 -11.56
N TYR A 12 0.27 -10.84 -11.26
CA TYR A 12 -0.97 -11.59 -11.05
C TYR A 12 -1.72 -11.83 -12.38
N ASN A 13 -1.35 -11.14 -13.47
CA ASN A 13 -1.87 -11.41 -14.81
C ASN A 13 -0.79 -11.43 -15.91
N THR A 14 -1.15 -12.06 -17.03
CA THR A 14 -0.23 -12.34 -18.15
C THR A 14 0.14 -11.11 -18.98
N ASP A 15 -0.63 -10.03 -18.90
CA ASP A 15 -0.33 -8.76 -19.57
C ASP A 15 0.49 -7.79 -18.69
N GLY A 16 0.76 -8.16 -17.43
CA GLY A 16 1.55 -7.37 -16.48
C GLY A 16 0.83 -6.15 -15.91
N SER A 17 -0.48 -6.00 -16.15
CA SER A 17 -1.28 -4.88 -15.66
C SER A 17 -1.70 -5.01 -14.20
N ASP A 18 -1.55 -6.19 -13.60
CA ASP A 18 -1.69 -6.47 -12.16
C ASP A 18 -0.33 -6.94 -11.63
N THR A 19 0.39 -6.02 -10.99
CA THR A 19 1.74 -6.26 -10.49
C THR A 19 1.86 -5.83 -9.04
N GLY A 20 2.31 -6.76 -8.20
CA GLY A 20 2.81 -6.53 -6.85
C GLY A 20 4.34 -6.44 -6.85
N VAL A 21 4.91 -5.49 -6.10
CA VAL A 21 6.34 -5.45 -5.79
C VAL A 21 6.55 -5.31 -4.30
N GLY A 22 7.27 -6.27 -3.72
CA GLY A 22 7.71 -6.25 -2.32
C GLY A 22 9.09 -5.60 -2.18
N TYR A 23 9.23 -4.74 -1.18
CA TYR A 23 10.48 -4.11 -0.77
C TYR A 23 10.73 -4.36 0.71
N GLN A 24 11.98 -4.64 1.07
CA GLN A 24 12.46 -4.60 2.44
C GLN A 24 13.05 -3.23 2.74
N LEU A 25 12.68 -2.65 3.87
CA LEU A 25 13.27 -1.41 4.37
C LEU A 25 14.37 -1.73 5.38
N ILE A 26 15.62 -1.47 5.01
CA ILE A 26 16.81 -1.72 5.82
C ILE A 26 17.43 -0.38 6.25
N GLN A 27 17.40 -0.06 7.53
CA GLN A 27 18.00 1.15 8.08
C GLN A 27 19.09 0.79 9.09
N SER A 28 20.30 1.32 8.89
CA SER A 28 21.47 1.05 9.75
C SER A 28 21.75 -0.47 9.92
N GLY A 29 21.58 -1.24 8.84
CA GLY A 29 21.79 -2.69 8.83
C GLY A 29 20.66 -3.53 9.45
N ARG A 30 19.58 -2.90 9.93
CA ARG A 30 18.42 -3.58 10.52
C ARG A 30 17.21 -3.48 9.61
N LYS A 31 16.46 -4.57 9.47
CA LYS A 31 15.17 -4.56 8.79
C LYS A 31 14.13 -3.89 9.69
N ILE A 32 13.60 -2.76 9.25
CA ILE A 32 12.62 -1.97 10.00
C ILE A 32 11.25 -1.89 9.33
N GLY A 33 11.07 -2.55 8.17
CA GLY A 33 9.76 -2.62 7.53
C GLY A 33 9.72 -3.48 6.28
N TYR A 34 8.52 -3.82 5.86
CA TYR A 34 8.20 -4.37 4.56
C TYR A 34 7.19 -3.47 3.86
N VAL A 35 7.36 -3.25 2.56
CA VAL A 35 6.44 -2.48 1.73
C VAL A 35 6.02 -3.33 0.56
N SER A 36 4.73 -3.57 0.40
CA SER A 36 4.18 -4.21 -0.80
C SER A 36 3.39 -3.18 -1.58
N MET A 37 3.69 -3.01 -2.87
CA MET A 37 3.04 -2.05 -3.75
C MET A 37 2.31 -2.78 -4.85
N PHE A 38 1.07 -2.36 -5.12
CA PHE A 38 0.20 -2.98 -6.10
C PHE A 38 -0.30 -1.93 -7.08
N VAL A 39 -0.22 -2.23 -8.36
CA VAL A 39 -0.87 -1.46 -9.42
C VAL A 39 -1.74 -2.43 -10.21
N TYR A 40 -3.02 -2.13 -10.28
CA TYR A 40 -4.02 -2.99 -10.92
C TYR A 40 -5.13 -2.15 -11.56
N PRO A 41 -5.79 -2.66 -12.61
CA PRO A 41 -6.86 -1.93 -13.28
C PRO A 41 -8.04 -1.72 -12.33
N GLU A 42 -8.68 -0.56 -12.45
CA GLU A 42 -9.90 -0.27 -11.71
C GLU A 42 -11.05 -1.16 -12.18
N PRO A 43 -11.79 -1.81 -11.27
CA PRO A 43 -12.90 -2.67 -11.65
C PRO A 43 -14.00 -1.85 -12.33
N ALA A 44 -14.71 -2.49 -13.27
CA ALA A 44 -15.88 -1.88 -13.87
C ALA A 44 -16.94 -1.61 -12.80
N LEU A 45 -17.47 -0.38 -12.79
CA LEU A 45 -18.50 0.02 -11.84
C LEU A 45 -19.83 -0.65 -12.17
N GLY A 46 -20.58 -1.03 -11.13
CA GLY A 46 -22.00 -1.38 -11.29
C GLY A 46 -22.81 -0.17 -11.78
N LYS A 47 -23.96 -0.42 -12.41
CA LYS A 47 -24.81 0.63 -13.04
C LYS A 47 -25.18 1.78 -12.11
N ASP A 48 -25.26 1.53 -10.80
CA ASP A 48 -25.69 2.50 -9.79
C ASP A 48 -24.59 2.87 -8.78
N GLN A 49 -23.35 2.38 -8.95
CA GLN A 49 -22.27 2.62 -7.99
C GLN A 49 -21.48 3.88 -8.35
N SER A 50 -21.37 4.82 -7.41
CA SER A 50 -20.49 5.97 -7.60
C SER A 50 -19.01 5.54 -7.50
N ARG A 51 -18.16 6.18 -8.30
CA ARG A 51 -16.69 6.02 -8.26
C ARG A 51 -16.12 6.12 -6.85
N GLN A 52 -16.61 7.11 -6.08
CA GLN A 52 -16.15 7.33 -4.71
C GLN A 52 -16.58 6.19 -3.78
N GLN A 53 -17.81 5.69 -3.91
CA GLN A 53 -18.29 4.58 -3.09
C GLN A 53 -17.50 3.31 -3.40
N ALA A 54 -17.30 3.00 -4.69
CA ALA A 54 -16.49 1.85 -5.12
C ALA A 54 -15.06 1.91 -4.53
N CYS A 55 -14.43 3.09 -4.54
CA CYS A 55 -13.12 3.26 -3.94
C CYS A 55 -13.11 3.00 -2.42
N ARG A 56 -14.13 3.47 -1.70
CA ARG A 56 -14.28 3.21 -0.26
C ARG A 56 -14.54 1.74 0.04
N ASP A 57 -15.35 1.07 -0.78
CA ASP A 57 -15.65 -0.36 -0.65
C ASP A 57 -14.39 -1.21 -0.87
N LEU A 58 -13.59 -0.88 -1.89
CA LEU A 58 -12.30 -1.52 -2.15
C LEU A 58 -11.33 -1.34 -0.97
N PHE A 59 -11.26 -0.12 -0.43
CA PHE A 59 -10.41 0.15 0.74
C PHE A 59 -10.89 -0.59 1.99
N ALA A 60 -12.21 -0.69 2.20
CA ALA A 60 -12.78 -1.49 3.27
C ALA A 60 -12.40 -2.97 3.13
N GLY A 61 -12.43 -3.52 1.91
CA GLY A 61 -11.96 -4.88 1.62
C GLY A 61 -10.49 -5.08 1.98
N ILE A 62 -9.61 -4.15 1.59
CA ILE A 62 -8.18 -4.21 1.95
C ILE A 62 -7.97 -4.26 3.47
N LYS A 63 -8.70 -3.43 4.23
CA LYS A 63 -8.64 -3.45 5.70
C LYS A 63 -9.17 -4.75 6.26
N GLN A 64 -10.28 -5.27 5.74
CA GLN A 64 -10.85 -6.54 6.18
C GLN A 64 -9.90 -7.71 5.92
N ASP A 65 -9.19 -7.72 4.79
CA ASP A 65 -8.18 -8.73 4.51
C ASP A 65 -7.05 -8.71 5.54
N ILE A 66 -6.59 -7.52 5.94
CA ILE A 66 -5.60 -7.36 7.02
C ILE A 66 -6.17 -7.90 8.34
N LEU A 67 -7.34 -7.42 8.75
CA LEU A 67 -7.97 -7.77 10.02
C LEU A 67 -8.32 -9.27 10.12
N LYS A 68 -8.68 -9.92 9.01
CA LYS A 68 -9.08 -11.32 8.99
C LYS A 68 -7.96 -12.27 9.44
N HIS A 69 -6.71 -11.90 9.20
CA HIS A 69 -5.56 -12.74 9.56
C HIS A 69 -5.09 -12.50 11.00
N GLU A 70 -5.64 -11.48 11.68
CA GLU A 70 -5.15 -11.01 12.98
C GLU A 70 -6.33 -10.69 13.93
N PRO A 71 -6.75 -11.65 14.79
CA PRO A 71 -7.97 -11.52 15.61
C PRO A 71 -8.01 -10.30 16.54
N ASP A 72 -6.83 -9.85 17.00
CA ASP A 72 -6.67 -8.70 17.90
C ASP A 72 -6.35 -7.39 17.17
N ALA A 73 -6.27 -7.42 15.84
CA ALA A 73 -6.00 -6.24 15.05
C ALA A 73 -7.18 -5.25 15.12
N LYS A 74 -6.86 -3.97 15.21
CA LYS A 74 -7.84 -2.88 15.20
C LYS A 74 -7.31 -1.71 14.40
N VAL A 75 -8.23 -0.97 13.80
CA VAL A 75 -7.90 0.31 13.16
C VAL A 75 -7.44 1.30 14.24
N LEU A 76 -6.26 1.86 14.06
CA LEU A 76 -5.67 2.89 14.93
C LEU A 76 -5.97 4.28 14.39
N THR A 77 -5.76 4.47 13.09
CA THR A 77 -6.10 5.71 12.38
C THR A 77 -6.70 5.39 11.03
N GLU A 78 -7.57 6.28 10.54
CA GLU A 78 -8.13 6.20 9.19
C GLU A 78 -8.45 7.61 8.69
N GLY A 79 -8.18 7.87 7.41
CA GLY A 79 -8.47 9.16 6.80
C GLY A 79 -8.04 9.26 5.34
N ASP A 80 -8.11 10.48 4.83
CA ASP A 80 -7.60 10.81 3.50
C ASP A 80 -6.10 11.09 3.56
N ILE A 81 -5.38 10.70 2.50
CA ILE A 81 -3.96 11.02 2.30
C ILE A 81 -3.77 11.66 0.92
N SER A 82 -2.78 12.54 0.78
CA SER A 82 -2.36 13.03 -0.54
C SER A 82 -1.34 12.08 -1.14
N ALA A 83 -1.40 11.84 -2.46
CA ALA A 83 -0.37 11.06 -3.13
C ALA A 83 1.01 11.72 -2.91
N PRO A 84 2.03 10.97 -2.44
CA PRO A 84 3.36 11.53 -2.16
C PRO A 84 4.15 11.83 -3.45
N SER A 85 3.66 11.38 -4.62
CA SER A 85 4.26 11.69 -5.92
C SER A 85 3.86 13.10 -6.39
N PRO A 86 4.82 13.99 -6.71
CA PRO A 86 4.52 15.36 -7.16
C PRO A 86 3.82 15.41 -8.52
N HIS A 87 3.92 14.33 -9.30
CA HIS A 87 3.30 14.20 -10.62
C HIS A 87 1.84 13.74 -10.55
N VAL A 88 1.39 13.28 -9.37
CA VAL A 88 0.02 12.80 -9.17
C VAL A 88 -0.65 13.64 -8.08
N ARG A 89 -1.57 14.52 -8.48
CA ARG A 89 -2.41 15.29 -7.54
C ARG A 89 -3.72 14.56 -7.26
N LYS A 90 -3.63 13.41 -6.58
CA LYS A 90 -4.81 12.62 -6.17
C LYS A 90 -4.84 12.50 -4.65
N ARG A 91 -6.06 12.51 -4.10
CA ARG A 91 -6.32 12.04 -2.73
C ARG A 91 -6.54 10.54 -2.75
N GLY A 92 -6.03 9.87 -1.74
CA GLY A 92 -6.24 8.45 -1.48
C GLY A 92 -6.84 8.25 -0.10
N LEU A 93 -7.14 7.00 0.20
CA LEU A 93 -7.56 6.53 1.51
C LEU A 93 -6.37 5.89 2.21
N HIS A 94 -6.31 6.05 3.52
CA HIS A 94 -5.22 5.54 4.35
C HIS A 94 -5.74 5.10 5.70
N ALA A 95 -5.15 4.03 6.24
CA ALA A 95 -5.36 3.59 7.60
C ALA A 95 -4.09 2.96 8.15
N THR A 96 -3.87 3.15 9.45
CA THR A 96 -2.95 2.32 10.24
C THR A 96 -3.75 1.41 11.15
N LEU A 97 -3.28 0.19 11.32
CA LEU A 97 -3.90 -0.85 12.12
C LEU A 97 -2.84 -1.44 13.04
N SER A 98 -3.21 -1.84 14.25
CA SER A 98 -2.35 -2.74 15.02
C SER A 98 -2.39 -4.10 14.32
N GLY A 99 -1.22 -4.67 14.02
CA GLY A 99 -1.13 -6.03 13.49
C GLY A 99 -0.85 -7.05 14.60
N GLY A 100 -0.51 -8.27 14.19
CA GLY A 100 -0.07 -9.34 15.06
C GLY A 100 1.41 -9.21 15.44
N SER A 101 2.12 -10.32 15.29
CA SER A 101 3.57 -10.40 15.49
C SER A 101 4.24 -10.87 14.21
N ALA A 102 5.42 -10.31 13.90
CA ALA A 102 6.23 -10.77 12.78
C ALA A 102 7.72 -10.78 13.12
N MET A 103 8.48 -11.58 12.37
CA MET A 103 9.92 -11.70 12.55
C MET A 103 10.67 -10.51 11.90
N PHE A 104 11.24 -9.67 12.76
CA PHE A 104 12.13 -8.57 12.39
C PHE A 104 13.44 -8.71 13.15
N ASP A 105 14.56 -8.69 12.42
CA ASP A 105 15.91 -8.76 13.00
C ASP A 105 16.13 -9.98 13.92
N GLY A 106 15.61 -11.15 13.51
CA GLY A 106 15.70 -12.39 14.28
C GLY A 106 14.85 -12.44 15.54
N ARG A 107 13.95 -11.47 15.76
CA ARG A 107 13.04 -11.43 16.91
C ARG A 107 11.60 -11.29 16.46
N GLU A 108 10.71 -11.99 17.17
CA GLU A 108 9.28 -11.79 17.02
C GLU A 108 8.90 -10.48 17.72
N GLN A 109 8.25 -9.57 16.99
CA GLN A 109 7.88 -8.25 17.46
C GLN A 109 6.43 -7.95 17.05
N ARG A 110 5.71 -7.23 17.91
CA ARG A 110 4.41 -6.64 17.55
C ARG A 110 4.59 -5.68 16.39
N VAL A 111 3.63 -5.65 15.47
CA VAL A 111 3.73 -4.82 14.27
C VAL A 111 2.58 -3.83 14.15
N ILE A 112 2.87 -2.72 13.48
CA ILE A 112 1.87 -1.84 12.90
C ILE A 112 1.76 -2.17 11.41
N GLU A 113 0.53 -2.20 10.94
CA GLU A 113 0.22 -2.31 9.52
C GLU A 113 -0.37 -1.01 8.99
N GLN A 114 -0.13 -0.76 7.71
CA GLN A 114 -0.66 0.37 6.99
C GLN A 114 -1.26 -0.11 5.68
N ALA A 115 -2.42 0.44 5.34
CA ALA A 115 -3.00 0.32 4.03
C ALA A 115 -3.21 1.71 3.43
N SER A 116 -2.82 1.88 2.18
CA SER A 116 -3.14 3.05 1.38
C SER A 116 -3.69 2.65 0.01
N LEU A 117 -4.69 3.39 -0.47
CA LEU A 117 -5.31 3.17 -1.77
C LEU A 117 -5.57 4.50 -2.47
N PHE A 118 -5.14 4.59 -3.72
CA PHE A 118 -5.42 5.70 -4.62
C PHE A 118 -6.20 5.16 -5.82
N CYS A 119 -7.42 5.66 -5.99
CA CYS A 119 -8.30 5.29 -7.10
C CYS A 119 -8.22 6.30 -8.24
N HIS A 120 -8.63 5.86 -9.44
CA HIS A 120 -8.68 6.70 -10.64
C HIS A 120 -7.32 7.35 -10.97
N VAL A 121 -6.22 6.65 -10.69
CA VAL A 121 -4.88 7.05 -11.14
C VAL A 121 -4.82 6.85 -12.65
N GLY A 122 -4.48 7.91 -13.40
CA GLY A 122 -4.57 7.86 -14.86
C GLY A 122 -5.95 7.46 -15.39
N GLU A 123 -7.02 7.74 -14.63
CA GLU A 123 -8.44 7.42 -14.91
C GLU A 123 -8.84 5.93 -14.96
N ARG A 124 -7.88 5.00 -14.85
CA ARG A 124 -8.16 3.56 -14.98
C ARG A 124 -7.41 2.65 -14.03
N TRP A 125 -6.55 3.21 -13.18
CA TRP A 125 -5.67 2.43 -12.31
C TRP A 125 -6.00 2.65 -10.84
N LEU A 126 -5.82 1.58 -10.10
CA LEU A 126 -5.71 1.57 -8.66
C LEU A 126 -4.23 1.44 -8.30
N VAL A 127 -3.77 2.30 -7.39
CA VAL A 127 -2.43 2.18 -6.79
C VAL A 127 -2.63 1.96 -5.31
N SER A 128 -2.17 0.83 -4.80
CA SER A 128 -2.20 0.52 -3.38
C SER A 128 -0.79 0.26 -2.88
N TYR A 129 -0.52 0.61 -1.62
CA TYR A 129 0.63 0.07 -0.93
C TYR A 129 0.25 -0.32 0.50
N ARG A 130 0.86 -1.41 0.95
CA ARG A 130 0.77 -1.93 2.30
C ARG A 130 2.15 -1.85 2.94
N VAL A 131 2.19 -1.49 4.21
CA VAL A 131 3.45 -1.43 4.97
C VAL A 131 3.26 -2.14 6.29
N THR A 132 4.23 -2.96 6.68
CA THR A 132 4.27 -3.62 7.99
C THR A 132 5.61 -3.32 8.66
N TRP A 133 5.61 -2.87 9.91
CA TRP A 133 6.82 -2.54 10.66
C TRP A 133 6.68 -2.83 12.16
N PRO A 134 7.78 -3.01 12.91
CA PRO A 134 7.72 -3.20 14.36
C PRO A 134 7.13 -1.99 15.10
N GLU A 135 6.34 -2.23 16.14
CA GLU A 135 5.93 -1.19 17.08
C GLU A 135 7.16 -0.46 17.66
N GLY A 136 7.16 0.88 17.60
CA GLY A 136 8.28 1.72 18.04
C GLY A 136 9.21 2.21 16.93
N GLU A 137 9.15 1.61 15.74
CA GLU A 137 9.80 2.14 14.53
C GLU A 137 8.84 3.12 13.79
N ASN A 138 9.40 4.01 12.96
CA ASN A 138 8.61 4.93 12.13
C ASN A 138 9.16 4.99 10.69
N PRO A 139 8.64 4.16 9.76
CA PRO A 139 9.14 4.09 8.39
C PRO A 139 8.56 5.18 7.47
N THR A 140 7.68 6.06 7.97
CA THR A 140 6.84 6.96 7.16
C THR A 140 7.63 7.75 6.12
N ALA A 141 8.69 8.45 6.53
CA ALA A 141 9.49 9.26 5.62
C ALA A 141 10.21 8.43 4.53
N ALA A 142 10.67 7.23 4.88
CA ALA A 142 11.29 6.33 3.91
C ALA A 142 10.25 5.81 2.91
N VAL A 143 9.08 5.41 3.39
CA VAL A 143 7.96 4.94 2.54
C VAL A 143 7.52 6.04 1.58
N GLU A 144 7.32 7.27 2.07
CA GLU A 144 6.97 8.41 1.23
C GLU A 144 8.03 8.65 0.14
N ALA A 145 9.32 8.57 0.48
CA ALA A 145 10.40 8.70 -0.49
C ALA A 145 10.39 7.58 -1.55
N LEU A 146 10.09 6.34 -1.15
CA LEU A 146 9.93 5.22 -2.09
C LEU A 146 8.76 5.47 -3.03
N VAL A 147 7.56 5.75 -2.49
CA VAL A 147 6.34 5.93 -3.28
C VAL A 147 6.47 7.14 -4.22
N LYS A 148 7.15 8.20 -3.78
CA LYS A 148 7.47 9.38 -4.59
C LYS A 148 8.41 9.07 -5.75
N ALA A 149 9.37 8.16 -5.57
CA ALA A 149 10.34 7.79 -6.59
C ALA A 149 9.78 6.87 -7.68
N LEU A 150 8.58 6.33 -7.50
CA LEU A 150 7.94 5.45 -8.46
C LEU A 150 7.15 6.25 -9.49
N HIS A 151 7.29 5.87 -10.76
CA HIS A 151 6.42 6.37 -11.81
C HIS A 151 5.08 5.67 -11.72
N TRP A 152 4.05 6.43 -11.35
CA TRP A 152 2.68 5.95 -11.36
C TRP A 152 2.21 5.89 -12.81
N PRO A 153 1.31 4.94 -13.16
CA PRO A 153 0.84 4.84 -14.53
C PRO A 153 0.10 6.11 -14.93
N GLU A 154 0.51 6.69 -16.05
CA GLU A 154 -0.25 7.74 -16.72
C GLU A 154 -1.47 7.13 -17.43
N ALA A 155 -2.42 7.97 -17.84
CA ALA A 155 -3.43 7.52 -18.79
C ALA A 155 -2.71 7.03 -20.05
N LEU A 156 -3.06 5.83 -20.55
CA LEU A 156 -2.55 5.39 -21.86
C LEU A 156 -2.99 6.43 -22.89
N SER A 157 -2.04 7.10 -23.52
CA SER A 157 -2.30 7.93 -24.68
C SER A 157 -2.89 7.01 -25.76
N HIS A 158 -4.14 7.27 -26.14
CA HIS A 158 -4.76 6.65 -27.30
C HIS A 158 -4.22 7.28 -28.59
#